data_AF-A0A2K8Z1M5-F1
#
_entry.id   AF-A0A2K8Z1M5-F1
#
_cell.length_a   1.000
_cell.length_b   1.000
_cell.length_c   1.000
_cell.angle_alpha   90.00
_cell.angle_beta   90.00
_cell.angle_gamma   90.00
#
_symmetry.space_group_name_H-M   'P 1'
#
loop_
_entity.id
_entity.type
_entity.pdbx_description
1 polymer ?
#
loop_
_entity_poly.entity_id
_entity_poly.type
_entity_poly.pdbx_seq_one_letter_code
_entity_poly.pdbx_strand_id
1 'polypeptide(L)'
;MSTLDHEIDAVNQLSFVADAYPYKDNQTIVVVLKAPLRKNLPPDRSILTFQITNFTVAAVLAAYEHEVVAFLADTLRIAETLLSQTTNQRVIHLIPLCMN
;
A
#
# COMPACT_ATOMS: atom_id res chain seq x y z
N MET A 1 -24.53 19.89 -6.99
CA MET A 1 -23.52 18.94 -6.50
C MET A 1 -23.97 18.42 -5.16
N SER A 2 -24.01 17.10 -5.01
CA SER A 2 -24.20 16.47 -3.71
C SER A 2 -22.93 16.61 -2.87
N THR A 3 -23.02 16.49 -1.54
CA THR A 3 -21.86 16.47 -0.64
C THR A 3 -20.86 15.38 -1.05
N LEU A 4 -21.37 14.25 -1.54
CA LEU A 4 -20.54 13.15 -2.05
C LEU A 4 -19.74 13.55 -3.29
N ASP A 5 -20.37 14.25 -4.25
CA ASP A 5 -19.66 14.73 -5.45
C ASP A 5 -18.52 15.68 -5.07
N HIS A 6 -18.76 16.55 -4.07
CA HIS A 6 -17.73 17.46 -3.57
C HIS A 6 -16.54 16.72 -2.93
N GLU A 7 -16.81 15.69 -2.12
CA GLU A 7 -15.76 14.86 -1.53
C GLU A 7 -15.00 14.07 -2.60
N ILE A 8 -15.68 13.52 -3.61
CA ILE A 8 -15.04 12.80 -4.73
C ILE A 8 -14.12 13.75 -5.50
N ASP A 9 -14.60 14.95 -5.83
CA ASP A 9 -13.80 15.97 -6.49
C ASP A 9 -12.59 16.36 -5.64
N ALA A 10 -12.77 16.57 -4.34
CA ALA A 10 -11.67 16.90 -3.42
C ALA A 10 -10.63 15.77 -3.32
N VAL A 11 -11.07 14.52 -3.26
CA VAL A 11 -10.18 13.34 -3.26
C VAL A 11 -9.43 13.22 -4.59
N ASN A 12 -10.07 13.51 -5.72
CA ASN A 12 -9.42 13.51 -7.04
C ASN A 12 -8.33 14.59 -7.18
N GLN A 13 -8.36 15.66 -6.37
CA GLN A 13 -7.30 16.66 -6.33
C GLN A 13 -6.08 16.23 -5.51
N LEU A 14 -6.16 15.12 -4.75
CA LEU A 14 -5.04 14.64 -3.95
C LEU A 14 -3.90 14.14 -4.86
N SER A 15 -2.67 14.54 -4.53
CA SER A 15 -1.49 14.32 -5.38
C SER A 15 -1.18 12.84 -5.63
N PHE A 16 -1.60 11.95 -4.74
CA PHE A 16 -1.38 10.50 -4.80
C PHE A 16 -2.57 9.71 -5.36
N VAL A 17 -3.72 10.36 -5.60
CA VAL A 17 -4.92 9.73 -6.16
C VAL A 17 -4.89 9.83 -7.69
N ALA A 18 -5.08 8.72 -8.36
CA ALA A 18 -5.21 8.67 -9.81
C ALA A 18 -6.66 8.90 -10.26
N ASP A 19 -7.61 8.30 -9.53
CA ASP A 19 -9.04 8.41 -9.79
C ASP A 19 -9.84 7.99 -8.54
N ALA A 20 -11.04 8.51 -8.39
CA ALA A 20 -11.98 8.17 -7.34
C ALA A 20 -13.40 8.19 -7.91
N TYR A 21 -14.11 7.07 -7.77
CA TYR A 21 -15.43 6.91 -8.37
C TYR A 21 -16.33 5.94 -7.59
N PRO A 22 -17.67 6.07 -7.71
CA PRO A 22 -18.60 5.09 -7.16
C PRO A 22 -18.51 3.74 -7.88
N TYR A 23 -18.45 2.66 -7.10
CA TYR A 23 -18.52 1.31 -7.60
C TYR A 23 -19.98 0.87 -7.80
N LYS A 24 -20.16 -0.26 -8.48
CA LYS A 24 -21.43 -0.75 -9.06
C LYS A 24 -22.64 -0.82 -8.12
N ASP A 25 -22.44 -0.80 -6.81
CA ASP A 25 -23.48 -0.95 -5.78
C ASP A 25 -24.02 0.39 -5.24
N ASN A 26 -23.58 1.54 -5.75
CA ASN A 26 -23.94 2.88 -5.28
C ASN A 26 -23.72 3.09 -3.77
N GLN A 27 -22.94 2.24 -3.10
CA GLN A 27 -22.60 2.35 -1.68
C GLN A 27 -21.09 2.33 -1.44
N THR A 28 -20.34 1.85 -2.42
CA THR A 28 -18.90 1.72 -2.35
C THR A 28 -18.24 2.79 -3.22
N ILE A 29 -17.23 3.48 -2.68
CA ILE A 29 -16.33 4.35 -3.42
C ILE A 29 -14.99 3.65 -3.56
N VAL A 30 -14.48 3.63 -4.80
CA VAL A 30 -13.16 3.11 -5.13
C VAL A 30 -12.22 4.29 -5.35
N VAL A 31 -11.07 4.26 -4.69
CA VAL A 31 -9.99 5.22 -4.87
C VAL A 31 -8.77 4.49 -5.42
N VAL A 32 -8.36 4.85 -6.62
CA VAL A 32 -7.21 4.29 -7.31
C VAL A 32 -5.98 5.14 -7.01
N LEU A 33 -4.92 4.55 -6.48
CA LEU A 33 -3.67 5.27 -6.18
C LEU A 33 -2.82 5.49 -7.44
N LYS A 34 -1.90 6.46 -7.45
CA LYS A 34 -0.98 6.69 -8.58
C LYS A 34 0.09 5.60 -8.71
N ALA A 35 0.69 5.53 -9.91
CA ALA A 35 1.64 4.50 -10.33
C ALA A 35 2.86 4.23 -9.41
N PRO A 36 3.48 5.20 -8.72
CA PRO A 36 4.64 4.88 -7.87
C PRO A 36 4.28 3.96 -6.70
N LEU A 37 3.02 3.99 -6.25
CA LEU A 37 2.51 3.10 -5.20
C LEU A 37 2.00 1.80 -5.82
N ARG A 38 1.20 1.88 -6.90
CA ARG A 38 0.64 0.69 -7.57
C ARG A 38 1.69 -0.27 -8.14
N LYS A 39 2.85 0.24 -8.56
CA LYS A 39 3.93 -0.60 -9.13
C LYS A 39 4.69 -1.40 -8.07
N ASN A 40 4.67 -0.94 -6.83
CA ASN A 40 5.42 -1.54 -5.74
C ASN A 40 4.51 -2.29 -4.75
N LEU A 41 3.21 -1.94 -4.71
CA LEU A 41 2.21 -2.61 -3.90
C LEU A 41 1.64 -3.84 -4.60
N PRO A 42 1.27 -4.90 -3.84
CA PRO A 42 0.37 -5.93 -4.31
C PRO A 42 -0.92 -5.35 -4.94
N PRO A 43 -1.49 -5.96 -5.98
CA PRO A 43 -2.65 -5.43 -6.69
C PRO A 43 -3.86 -5.12 -5.78
N ASP A 44 -4.05 -5.93 -4.75
CA ASP A 44 -5.07 -5.81 -3.70
C ASP A 44 -4.86 -4.62 -2.75
N ARG A 45 -3.63 -4.09 -2.65
CA ARG A 45 -3.28 -2.90 -1.84
C ARG A 45 -3.18 -1.62 -2.66
N SER A 46 -3.33 -1.75 -3.97
CA SER A 46 -3.18 -0.64 -4.94
C SER A 46 -4.46 0.18 -5.13
N ILE A 47 -5.56 -0.29 -4.53
CA ILE A 47 -6.90 0.26 -4.59
C ILE A 47 -7.44 0.37 -3.16
N LEU A 48 -7.93 1.55 -2.79
CA LEU A 48 -8.61 1.77 -1.51
C LEU A 48 -10.12 1.74 -1.73
N THR A 49 -10.84 1.07 -0.82
CA THR A 49 -12.29 0.92 -0.92
C THR A 49 -12.96 1.50 0.31
N PHE A 50 -13.97 2.35 0.11
CA PHE A 50 -14.70 3.03 1.18
C PHE A 50 -16.20 2.82 1.04
N GLN A 51 -16.91 2.80 2.16
CA GLN A 51 -18.36 2.96 2.16
C GLN A 51 -18.69 4.46 2.05
N ILE A 52 -19.70 4.83 1.27
CA ILE A 52 -20.11 6.23 1.05
C ILE A 52 -20.36 6.96 2.37
N THR A 53 -20.93 6.30 3.36
CA THR A 53 -21.22 6.88 4.68
C THR A 53 -19.98 7.33 5.44
N ASN A 54 -18.82 6.75 5.12
CA ASN A 54 -17.54 7.02 5.77
C ASN A 54 -16.53 7.67 4.82
N PHE A 55 -16.95 8.00 3.59
CA PHE A 55 -16.07 8.55 2.57
C PHE A 55 -15.82 10.03 2.81
N THR A 56 -14.58 10.35 3.17
CA THR A 56 -14.10 11.73 3.38
C THR A 56 -12.65 11.81 2.93
N VAL A 57 -12.18 13.01 2.59
CA VAL A 57 -10.75 13.27 2.33
C VAL A 57 -9.86 12.76 3.46
N ALA A 58 -10.26 12.98 4.72
CA ALA A 58 -9.50 12.54 5.89
C ALA A 58 -9.39 11.01 5.99
N ALA A 59 -10.48 10.28 5.71
CA ALA A 59 -10.47 8.83 5.68
C ALA A 59 -9.54 8.29 4.57
N VAL A 60 -9.54 8.93 3.40
CA VAL A 60 -8.66 8.56 2.29
C VAL A 60 -7.19 8.80 2.63
N LEU A 61 -6.87 9.94 3.26
CA LEU A 61 -5.52 10.25 3.73
C LEU A 61 -5.01 9.22 4.75
N ALA A 62 -5.82 8.91 5.76
CA ALA A 62 -5.44 7.96 6.80
C ALA A 62 -5.21 6.54 6.22
N ALA A 63 -6.07 6.10 5.30
CA ALA A 63 -5.90 4.83 4.62
C ALA A 63 -4.63 4.81 3.75
N TYR A 64 -4.35 5.90 3.03
CA TYR A 64 -3.13 6.03 2.25
C TYR A 64 -1.87 5.94 3.12
N GLU A 65 -1.82 6.68 4.23
CA GLU A 65 -0.69 6.66 5.17
C GLU A 65 -0.48 5.26 5.74
N HIS A 66 -1.56 4.59 6.15
CA HIS A 66 -1.51 3.22 6.65
C HIS A 66 -0.90 2.25 5.62
N GLU A 67 -1.35 2.29 4.37
CA GLU A 67 -0.83 1.40 3.32
C GLU A 67 0.64 1.66 3.02
N VAL A 68 1.07 2.93 3.03
CA VAL A 68 2.49 3.28 2.86
C VAL A 68 3.33 2.71 4.00
N VAL A 69 2.88 2.90 5.24
CA VAL A 69 3.59 2.38 6.43
C VAL A 69 3.66 0.86 6.41
N ALA A 70 2.55 0.19 6.12
CA ALA A 70 2.48 -1.26 6.03
C ALA A 70 3.43 -1.80 4.95
N PHE A 71 3.45 -1.16 3.77
CA PHE A 71 4.36 -1.52 2.68
C PHE A 71 5.84 -1.37 3.06
N LEU A 72 6.20 -0.26 3.71
CA LEU A 72 7.57 -0.04 4.16
C LEU A 72 7.98 -1.08 5.21
N ALA A 73 7.11 -1.38 6.16
CA ALA A 73 7.36 -2.40 7.18
C ALA A 73 7.56 -3.79 6.57
N ASP A 74 6.69 -4.19 5.63
CA ASP A 74 6.81 -5.45 4.91
C ASP A 74 8.12 -5.53 4.11
N THR A 75 8.49 -4.45 3.43
CA THR A 75 9.72 -4.36 2.65
C THR A 75 10.96 -4.52 3.54
N LEU A 76 10.98 -3.85 4.70
CA LEU A 76 12.08 -3.96 5.67
C LEU A 76 12.21 -5.38 6.21
N ARG A 77 11.09 -6.02 6.56
CA ARG A 77 11.07 -7.41 7.05
C ARG A 77 11.57 -8.41 6.01
N ILE A 78 11.21 -8.21 4.74
CA ILE A 78 11.73 -9.02 3.63
C ILE A 78 13.24 -8.81 3.48
N ALA A 79 13.72 -7.56 3.51
CA ALA A 79 15.14 -7.26 3.41
C ALA A 79 15.94 -7.90 4.56
N GLU A 80 15.45 -7.81 5.80
CA GLU A 80 16.06 -8.46 6.97
C GLU A 80 16.11 -9.99 6.80
N THR A 81 15.04 -10.59 6.29
CA THR A 81 14.98 -12.04 6.02
C THR A 81 16.02 -12.45 4.97
N LEU A 82 16.16 -11.68 3.88
CA LEU A 82 17.14 -11.97 2.83
C LEU A 82 18.59 -11.76 3.33
N LEU A 83 18.83 -10.72 4.12
CA LEU A 83 20.15 -10.46 4.73
C LEU A 83 20.53 -11.55 5.74
N SER A 84 19.60 -12.01 6.57
CA SER A 84 19.85 -13.11 7.51
C SER A 84 20.10 -14.43 6.80
N GLN A 85 19.35 -14.74 5.73
CA GLN A 85 19.59 -15.93 4.90
C GLN A 85 20.97 -15.91 4.23
N THR A 86 21.35 -14.79 3.61
CA THR A 86 22.67 -14.65 2.98
C THR A 86 23.80 -14.70 3.99
N THR A 87 23.60 -14.14 5.19
CA THR A 87 24.56 -14.24 6.30
C THR A 87 24.69 -15.69 6.78
N ASN A 88 23.58 -16.39 7.01
CA ASN A 88 23.60 -17.79 7.43
C ASN A 88 24.24 -18.71 6.38
N GLN A 89 23.96 -18.50 5.09
CA GLN A 89 24.63 -19.24 4.01
C GLN A 89 26.14 -18.98 3.96
N ARG A 90 26.58 -17.73 4.16
CA ARG A 90 28.00 -17.39 4.23
C ARG A 90 28.68 -17.97 5.47
N VAL A 91 28.01 -17.96 6.62
CA VAL A 91 28.54 -18.56 7.86
C VAL A 91 28.71 -20.06 7.69
N ILE A 92 27.77 -20.77 7.07
CA ILE A 92 27.89 -22.22 6.79
C ILE A 92 29.08 -22.51 5.87
N HIS A 93 29.35 -21.66 4.85
CA HIS A 93 30.54 -21.81 3.99
C HIS A 93 31.86 -21.38 4.66
N LEU A 94 31.80 -20.60 5.73
CA LEU A 94 32.96 -20.18 6.52
C LEU A 94 33.20 -21.06 7.75
N ILE A 95 32.35 -22.07 8.02
CA ILE A 95 32.72 -23.17 8.91
C ILE A 95 33.94 -23.83 8.25
N PRO A 96 35.12 -23.79 8.88
CA PRO A 96 36.33 -24.25 8.24
C PRO A 96 36.18 -25.72 7.87
N LEU A 97 36.60 -26.08 6.65
CA LEU A 97 36.98 -27.43 6.25
C LEU A 97 38.20 -27.93 7.05
N CYS A 98 38.19 -27.72 8.37
CA CYS A 98 39.25 -28.07 9.30
C CYS A 98 38.63 -28.89 10.42
N MET A 99 38.21 -30.12 10.13
CA MET A 99 38.30 -31.24 11.08
C MET A 99 38.34 -32.56 10.29
N ASN A 100 39.55 -33.15 10.28
CA ASN A 100 39.98 -34.53 10.00
C ASN A 100 39.41 -35.30 8.80
#